data_AF-A0A921CMH6-F1
#
_entry.id   AF-A0A921CMH6-F1
#
_cell.length_a   1.000
_cell.length_b   1.000
_cell.length_c   1.000
_cell.angle_alpha   90.00
_cell.angle_beta   90.00
_cell.angle_gamma   90.00
#
_symmetry.space_group_name_H-M   'P 1'
#
loop_
_entity.id
_entity.type
_entity.pdbx_description
1 polymer ?
#
loop_
_entity_poly.entity_id
_entity_poly.type
_entity_poly.pdbx_seq_one_letter_code
_entity_poly.pdbx_strand_id
1 'polypeptide(L)' 'ASREELEKLGTGKLRAAVRDGDVEYGSVMSGQIAGYIAKVLPVRDIIATMVQEADAVLAELARRAAPNARDVHILEV' A
#
# COMPACT_ATOMS: atom_id res chain seq x y z
N ALA A 1 35.18 -1.86 -0.07
CA ALA A 1 34.89 -0.76 -1.01
C ALA A 1 35.23 0.56 -0.31
N SER A 2 35.83 1.49 -1.02
CA SER A 2 36.00 2.88 -0.58
C SER A 2 34.64 3.58 -0.52
N ARG A 3 34.55 4.69 0.20
CA ARG A 3 33.34 5.52 0.25
C ARG A 3 32.89 5.94 -1.16
N GLU A 4 33.84 6.34 -1.99
CA GLU A 4 33.59 6.82 -3.34
C GLU A 4 33.07 5.72 -4.28
N GLU A 5 33.52 4.47 -4.08
CA GLU A 5 32.96 3.31 -4.76
C GLU A 5 31.50 3.05 -4.36
N LEU A 6 31.16 3.18 -3.07
CA LEU A 6 29.79 3.02 -2.59
C LEU A 6 28.85 4.13 -3.11
N GLU A 7 29.33 5.37 -3.15
CA GLU A 7 28.55 6.49 -3.70
C GLU A 7 28.27 6.31 -5.20
N LYS A 8 29.26 5.83 -5.97
CA LYS A 8 29.10 5.49 -7.38
C LYS A 8 28.08 4.37 -7.61
N LEU A 9 27.96 3.41 -6.69
CA LEU A 9 26.96 2.35 -6.79
C LEU A 9 25.53 2.86 -6.69
N GLY A 10 25.26 3.89 -5.89
CA GLY A 10 23.90 4.43 -5.69
C GLY A 10 23.53 5.59 -6.61
N THR A 11 24.53 6.37 -7.07
CA THR A 11 24.30 7.59 -7.85
C THR A 11 23.52 7.29 -9.12
N GLY A 12 22.38 7.96 -9.30
CA GLY A 12 21.54 7.86 -10.50
C GLY A 12 20.73 6.56 -10.64
N LYS A 13 20.88 5.58 -9.74
CA LYS A 13 20.23 4.26 -9.88
C LYS A 13 18.71 4.29 -9.82
N LEU A 14 18.11 5.22 -9.07
CA LEU A 14 16.65 5.39 -9.08
C LEU A 14 16.14 5.81 -10.46
N ARG A 15 16.82 6.76 -11.11
CA ARG A 15 16.45 7.23 -12.45
C ARG A 15 16.57 6.11 -13.47
N ALA A 16 17.65 5.31 -13.40
CA ALA A 16 17.85 4.16 -14.26
C ALA A 16 16.68 3.18 -14.19
N ALA A 17 16.23 2.84 -12.98
CA ALA A 17 15.06 1.97 -12.80
C ALA A 17 13.74 2.63 -13.26
N VAL A 18 13.44 3.83 -12.77
CA VAL A 18 12.10 4.46 -12.94
C VAL A 18 11.88 5.00 -14.35
N ARG A 19 12.91 5.58 -14.96
CA ARG A 19 12.79 6.25 -16.27
C ARG A 19 13.26 5.37 -17.42
N ASP A 20 14.39 4.70 -17.23
CA ASP A 20 15.04 3.94 -18.30
C ASP A 20 14.66 2.44 -18.27
N GLY A 21 13.98 1.98 -17.21
CA GLY A 21 13.48 0.61 -17.09
C GLY A 21 14.51 -0.44 -16.67
N ASP A 22 15.67 -0.02 -16.15
CA ASP A 22 16.72 -0.93 -15.68
C ASP A 22 16.35 -1.56 -14.33
N VAL A 23 15.76 -2.76 -14.37
CA VAL A 23 15.34 -3.53 -13.19
C VAL A 23 16.44 -4.44 -12.63
N GLU A 24 17.54 -4.64 -13.36
CA GLU A 24 18.64 -5.51 -12.94
C GLU A 24 19.70 -4.74 -12.13
N TYR A 25 20.05 -3.54 -12.59
CA TYR A 25 21.13 -2.73 -12.01
C TYR A 25 20.67 -1.35 -11.52
N GLY A 26 19.40 -0.99 -11.73
CA GLY A 26 18.75 0.19 -11.16
C GLY A 26 18.24 -0.05 -9.74
N SER A 27 17.82 1.04 -9.08
CA SER A 27 17.21 0.98 -7.75
C SER A 27 15.69 0.95 -7.87
N VAL A 28 15.12 -0.26 -7.88
CA VAL A 28 13.66 -0.48 -7.86
C VAL A 28 13.14 -0.33 -6.43
N MET A 29 12.99 0.92 -5.98
CA MET A 29 12.52 1.20 -4.63
C MET A 29 11.03 0.82 -4.47
N SER A 30 10.74 -0.08 -3.54
CA SER A 30 9.38 -0.49 -3.18
C SER A 30 9.29 -0.88 -1.70
N GLY A 31 8.10 -0.78 -1.12
CA GLY A 31 7.83 -1.25 0.25
C GLY A 31 7.47 -2.74 0.31
N GLN A 32 7.48 -3.33 1.50
CA GLN A 32 7.19 -4.76 1.69
C GLN A 32 5.80 -5.18 1.16
N ILE A 33 4.82 -4.28 1.16
CA ILE A 33 3.47 -4.53 0.63
C ILE A 33 3.43 -4.77 -0.88
N ALA A 34 4.51 -4.50 -1.62
CA ALA A 34 4.56 -4.66 -3.07
C ALA A 34 4.18 -6.07 -3.54
N GLY A 35 4.46 -7.11 -2.75
CA GLY A 35 4.05 -8.49 -3.06
C GLY A 35 2.53 -8.72 -3.11
N TYR A 36 1.72 -7.82 -2.54
CA TYR A 36 0.26 -7.88 -2.59
C TYR A 36 -0.33 -7.14 -3.81
N ILE A 37 0.49 -6.37 -4.54
CA ILE A 37 0.02 -5.61 -5.71
C ILE A 37 -0.01 -6.52 -6.94
N ALA A 38 -1.22 -6.96 -7.30
CA ALA A 38 -1.42 -7.89 -8.42
C ALA A 38 -1.89 -7.22 -9.72
N LYS A 39 -2.25 -5.94 -9.68
CA LYS A 39 -2.86 -5.22 -10.83
C LYS A 39 -2.42 -3.76 -10.87
N VAL A 40 -2.32 -3.22 -12.08
CA VAL A 40 -2.17 -1.78 -12.32
C VAL A 40 -3.58 -1.17 -12.40
N LEU A 41 -3.84 -0.14 -11.61
CA LEU A 41 -5.14 0.52 -11.54
C LEU A 41 -5.00 2.03 -11.70
N PRO A 42 -6.04 2.71 -12.22
CA PRO A 42 -6.12 4.17 -12.17
C PRO A 42 -6.09 4.66 -10.72
N VAL A 43 -5.46 5.81 -10.47
CA VAL A 43 -5.33 6.42 -9.12
C VAL A 43 -6.69 6.56 -8.43
N ARG A 44 -7.71 7.00 -9.18
CA ARG A 44 -9.09 7.09 -8.67
C ARG A 44 -9.59 5.78 -8.11
N ASP A 45 -9.37 4.69 -8.83
CA ASP A 45 -9.90 3.37 -8.48
C ASP A 45 -9.11 2.77 -7.31
N ILE A 46 -7.80 3.03 -7.21
CA ILE A 46 -6.98 2.69 -6.03
C ILE A 46 -7.58 3.33 -4.77
N ILE A 47 -7.78 4.64 -4.79
CA ILE A 47 -8.30 5.38 -3.62
C ILE A 47 -9.71 4.93 -3.27
N ALA A 48 -10.60 4.81 -4.26
CA ALA A 48 -11.98 4.39 -4.02
C ALA A 48 -12.06 2.99 -3.42
N THR A 49 -11.27 2.05 -3.96
CA THR A 49 -11.21 0.67 -3.45
C THR A 49 -10.65 0.64 -2.02
N MET A 50 -9.55 1.34 -1.74
CA MET A 50 -8.97 1.41 -0.39
C MET A 50 -9.97 1.88 0.66
N VAL A 51 -10.75 2.93 0.36
CA VAL A 51 -11.76 3.46 1.29
C VAL A 51 -12.93 2.48 1.46
N GLN A 52 -13.45 1.93 0.35
CA GLN A 52 -14.55 0.95 0.39
C GLN A 52 -14.17 -0.32 1.16
N GLU A 53 -12.96 -0.84 0.95
CA GLU A 53 -12.45 -2.00 1.68
C GLU A 53 -12.27 -1.69 3.17
N ALA A 54 -11.78 -0.50 3.51
CA ALA A 54 -11.67 -0.06 4.90
C ALA A 54 -13.05 0.01 5.58
N ASP A 55 -14.07 0.59 4.95
CA ASP A 55 -15.44 0.65 5.46
C ASP A 55 -16.03 -0.74 5.69
N ALA A 56 -15.81 -1.67 4.74
CA ALA A 56 -16.25 -3.05 4.87
C ALA A 56 -15.60 -3.76 6.07
N VAL A 57 -14.28 -3.55 6.27
CA VAL A 57 -13.55 -4.08 7.42
C VAL A 57 -14.08 -3.48 8.73
N LEU A 58 -14.30 -2.17 8.79
CA LEU A 58 -14.85 -1.51 9.98
C LEU A 58 -16.25 -2.02 10.34
N ALA A 59 -17.13 -2.17 9.35
CA ALA A 59 -18.47 -2.71 9.56
C ALA A 59 -18.43 -4.16 10.06
N GLU A 60 -17.53 -4.99 9.52
CA GLU A 60 -17.34 -6.35 9.99
C GLU A 60 -16.79 -6.41 11.42
N LEU A 61 -15.82 -5.55 11.75
CA LEU A 61 -15.29 -5.45 13.11
C LEU A 61 -16.38 -5.00 14.09
N ALA A 62 -17.22 -4.04 13.73
CA ALA A 62 -18.33 -3.59 14.56
C ALA A 62 -19.33 -4.72 14.85
N ARG A 63 -19.66 -5.54 13.84
CA ARG A 63 -20.50 -6.73 14.02
C ARG A 63 -19.88 -7.75 14.97
N ARG A 64 -18.59 -8.04 14.81
CA ARG A 64 -17.86 -9.00 15.65
C ARG A 64 -17.67 -8.52 17.09
N ALA A 65 -17.52 -7.21 17.27
CA ALA A 65 -17.28 -6.61 18.57
C ALA A 65 -18.55 -6.49 19.43
N ALA A 66 -19.75 -6.76 18.91
CA ALA A 66 -21.00 -6.74 19.67
C ALA A 66 -21.34 -8.14 20.21
N PRO A 67 -20.98 -8.49 21.47
CA PRO A 67 -21.14 -9.86 21.96
C PRO A 67 -22.57 -10.14 22.45
N ASN A 68 -23.45 -9.13 22.58
CA ASN A 68 -24.79 -9.26 23.16
C ASN A 68 -25.77 -8.20 22.63
N ALA A 69 -26.24 -8.31 21.39
CA ALA A 69 -27.27 -7.42 20.81
C ALA A 69 -28.69 -7.65 21.40
N ARG A 70 -28.81 -7.76 22.73
CA ARG A 70 -30.08 -7.64 23.45
C ARG A 70 -30.29 -6.27 24.11
N ASP A 71 -29.26 -5.43 24.17
CA ASP A 71 -29.34 -4.08 24.77
C ASP A 71 -28.83 -2.98 23.83
N VAL A 72 -29.34 -2.91 22.60
CA VAL A 72 -29.12 -1.75 21.71
C VAL A 72 -30.46 -1.20 21.25
N HIS A 73 -31.17 -0.57 22.19
CA HIS A 73 -31.86 0.67 21.87
C HIS A 73 -30.79 1.78 21.79
N ILE A 74 -31.03 2.85 21.03
CA ILE A 74 -30.16 4.03 20.73
C ILE A 74 -29.50 3.85 19.35
N LEU A 75 -29.78 4.63 18.30
CA LEU A 75 -30.56 5.85 18.09
C LEU A 75 -30.94 5.85 16.59
N GLU A 76 -32.23 5.85 16.26
CA GLU A 76 -32.68 6.37 14.97
C GLU A 76 -32.68 7.90 15.05
N VAL A 77 -31.98 8.53 14.12
CA VAL A 77 -32.21 9.90 13.64
C VAL A 77 -31.91 9.93 12.16
#